data_AF-A0AAT9SY51-F1
#
_entry.id   AF-A0AAT9SY51-F1
#
_cell.length_a   1.000
_cell.length_b   1.000
_cell.length_c   1.000
_cell.angle_alpha   90.00
_cell.angle_beta   90.00
_cell.angle_gamma   90.00
#
_symmetry.space_group_name_H-M   'P 1'
#
loop_
_entity.id
_entity.type
_entity.pdbx_description
1 polymer ?
#
loop_
_entity_poly.entity_id
_entity_poly.type
_entity_poly.pdbx_seq_one_letter_code
_entity_poly.pdbx_strand_id
1 'polypeptide(L)' 'MAAAKHRRAARPIQISHIVTLPDDATVSEAEAAAWIGKAPRTLTNRRSIGKPLLPFLKVGGNIRYRVGTVRRAATTEATN' A
#
# COMPACT_ATOMS: atom_id res chain seq x y z
N MET A 1 -0.25 41.47 -23.41
CA MET A 1 -0.93 40.19 -23.75
C MET A 1 -0.63 39.20 -22.63
N ALA A 2 -1.58 38.95 -21.72
CA ALA A 2 -1.40 38.06 -20.57
C ALA A 2 -2.26 36.80 -20.74
N ALA A 3 -1.62 35.62 -20.72
CA ALA A 3 -2.27 34.32 -20.87
C ALA A 3 -2.96 33.92 -19.56
N ALA A 4 -4.29 33.81 -19.59
CA ALA A 4 -5.09 33.35 -18.45
C ALA A 4 -4.88 31.85 -18.22
N LYS A 5 -4.24 31.51 -17.10
CA LYS A 5 -3.98 30.12 -16.68
C LYS A 5 -5.25 29.54 -16.06
N HIS A 6 -6.04 28.83 -16.85
CA HIS A 6 -7.25 28.14 -16.35
C HIS A 6 -6.89 27.10 -15.28
N ARG A 7 -7.16 27.41 -14.01
CA ARG A 7 -7.14 26.44 -12.92
C ARG A 7 -8.31 25.47 -13.15
N ARG A 8 -8.01 24.25 -13.61
CA ARG A 8 -8.99 23.18 -13.77
C ARG A 8 -9.52 22.83 -12.37
N ALA A 9 -10.77 23.15 -12.08
CA ALA A 9 -11.41 22.79 -10.82
C ALA A 9 -11.40 21.25 -10.68
N ALA A 10 -10.76 20.74 -9.62
CA ALA A 10 -10.76 19.32 -9.31
C ALA A 10 -12.19 18.91 -8.93
N ARG A 11 -12.79 17.97 -9.67
CA ARG A 11 -14.09 17.40 -9.31
C ARG A 11 -13.95 16.60 -8.02
N PRO A 12 -14.95 16.65 -7.11
CA PRO A 12 -14.93 15.84 -5.90
C PRO A 12 -14.91 14.35 -6.28
N ILE A 13 -14.01 13.59 -5.68
CA ILE A 13 -13.93 12.13 -5.86
C ILE A 13 -15.08 11.51 -5.05
N GLN A 14 -16.06 10.90 -5.73
CA GLN A 14 -17.12 10.14 -5.08
C GLN A 14 -16.65 8.72 -4.81
N ILE A 15 -16.64 8.30 -3.54
CA ILE A 15 -16.31 6.93 -3.11
C ILE A 15 -17.62 6.19 -2.89
N SER A 16 -17.95 5.25 -3.78
CA SER A 16 -19.27 4.59 -3.82
C SER A 16 -19.41 3.33 -2.96
N HIS A 17 -18.32 2.72 -2.50
CA HIS A 17 -18.38 1.54 -1.63
C HIS A 17 -17.07 1.33 -0.86
N ILE A 18 -17.19 0.92 0.40
CA ILE A 18 -16.07 0.49 1.24
C ILE A 18 -16.09 -1.03 1.27
N VAL A 19 -15.13 -1.67 0.62
CA VAL A 19 -14.98 -3.14 0.63
C VAL A 19 -13.97 -3.52 1.70
N THR A 20 -14.38 -4.36 2.64
CA THR A 20 -13.46 -4.97 3.61
C THR A 20 -12.92 -6.27 3.01
N LEU A 21 -11.61 -6.34 2.80
CA LEU A 21 -10.94 -7.57 2.38
C LEU A 21 -10.85 -8.55 3.55
N PRO A 22 -11.11 -9.86 3.33
CA PRO A 22 -10.89 -10.88 4.35
C PRO A 22 -9.40 -11.02 4.67
N ASP A 23 -9.07 -11.49 5.87
CA ASP A 23 -7.69 -11.54 6.36
C ASP A 23 -6.77 -12.46 5.53
N ASP A 24 -7.34 -13.48 4.90
CA ASP A 24 -6.65 -14.42 4.01
C ASP A 24 -6.42 -13.87 2.60
N ALA A 25 -7.03 -12.73 2.26
CA ALA A 25 -6.79 -12.08 0.98
C ALA A 25 -5.32 -11.63 0.88
N THR A 26 -4.85 -11.51 -0.36
CA THR A 26 -3.49 -11.02 -0.64
C THR A 26 -3.52 -9.72 -1.42
N VAL A 27 -2.69 -8.79 -0.98
CA VAL A 27 -2.48 -7.48 -1.62
C VAL A 27 -1.12 -7.42 -2.29
N SER A 28 -1.00 -6.50 -3.23
CA SER A 28 0.23 -6.18 -3.94
C SER A 28 1.25 -5.49 -3.02
N GLU A 29 2.48 -5.38 -3.48
CA GLU A 29 3.53 -4.62 -2.78
C GLU A 29 3.17 -3.14 -2.60
N ALA A 30 2.58 -2.51 -3.61
CA ALA A 30 2.23 -1.10 -3.56
C ALA A 30 1.14 -0.83 -2.50
N GLU A 31 0.12 -1.69 -2.45
CA GLU A 31 -0.95 -1.61 -1.46
C GLU A 31 -0.42 -1.89 -0.05
N ALA A 32 0.37 -2.96 0.11
CA ALA A 32 0.97 -3.30 1.40
C ALA A 32 1.82 -2.15 1.95
N ALA A 33 2.66 -1.54 1.09
CA ALA A 33 3.49 -0.41 1.46
C ALA A 33 2.66 0.82 1.85
N ALA A 34 1.59 1.12 1.12
CA ALA A 34 0.67 2.20 1.44
C ALA A 34 0.00 1.99 2.81
N TRP A 35 -0.39 0.77 3.15
CA TRP A 35 -1.04 0.46 4.43
C TRP A 35 -0.11 0.67 5.64
N ILE A 36 1.18 0.40 5.48
CA ILE A 36 2.18 0.62 6.54
C ILE A 36 2.91 1.97 6.42
N GLY A 37 2.44 2.87 5.54
CA GLY A 37 3.04 4.19 5.36
C GLY A 37 4.50 4.18 4.86
N LYS A 38 4.93 3.16 4.10
CA LYS A 38 6.29 3.07 3.54
C LYS A 38 6.28 3.19 2.03
N ALA A 39 7.43 3.54 1.45
CA ALA A 39 7.65 3.43 0.01
C ALA A 39 7.74 1.94 -0.41
N PRO A 40 7.19 1.53 -1.56
CA PRO A 40 7.31 0.16 -2.06
C PRO A 40 8.76 -0.31 -2.15
N ARG A 41 9.66 0.57 -2.61
CA ARG A 41 11.10 0.32 -2.68
C ARG A 41 11.71 -0.09 -1.34
N THR A 42 11.17 0.39 -0.22
CA THR A 42 11.62 -0.02 1.13
C THR A 42 11.34 -1.50 1.38
N LEU A 43 10.16 -2.00 0.99
CA LEU A 43 9.82 -3.42 1.10
C LEU A 43 10.73 -4.25 0.19
N THR A 44 10.96 -3.82 -1.05
CA THR A 44 11.90 -4.48 -1.96
C THR A 44 13.32 -4.56 -1.40
N ASN A 45 13.88 -3.43 -0.93
CA ASN A 45 15.24 -3.37 -0.39
C ASN A 45 15.39 -4.25 0.86
N ARG A 46 14.39 -4.25 1.75
CA ARG A 46 14.39 -5.06 2.97
C ARG A 46 14.36 -6.56 2.65
N ARG A 47 13.60 -6.97 1.63
CA ARG A 47 13.64 -8.35 1.13
C ARG A 47 15.00 -8.71 0.52
N SER A 48 15.61 -7.82 -0.27
CA SER A 48 16.88 -8.12 -0.95
C SER A 48 18.05 -8.30 0.00
N ILE A 49 18.06 -7.62 1.15
CA ILE A 49 19.10 -7.77 2.19
C ILE A 49 18.79 -8.91 3.18
N GLY A 50 17.75 -9.71 2.93
CA GLY A 50 17.37 -10.84 3.80
C GLY A 50 16.70 -10.46 5.12
N LYS A 51 16.28 -9.21 5.29
CA LYS A 51 15.61 -8.71 6.51
C LYS A 51 14.23 -8.14 6.15
N PRO A 52 13.28 -8.98 5.69
CA PRO A 52 11.97 -8.51 5.25
C PRO A 52 11.20 -7.88 6.41
N LEU A 53 10.60 -6.70 6.16
CA LEU A 53 9.73 -6.02 7.13
C LEU A 53 8.42 -6.76 7.35
N LEU A 54 7.93 -7.44 6.32
CA LEU A 54 6.67 -8.16 6.32
C LEU A 54 6.87 -9.56 5.70
N PRO A 55 6.24 -10.60 6.26
CA PRO A 55 6.11 -11.89 5.61
C PRO A 55 5.48 -11.74 4.22
N PHE A 56 6.09 -12.37 3.22
CA PHE A 56 5.65 -12.28 1.83
C PHE A 56 5.47 -13.66 1.21
N LEU A 57 4.62 -13.72 0.19
CA LEU A 57 4.35 -14.91 -0.61
C LEU A 57 4.81 -14.63 -2.05
N LYS A 58 5.38 -15.65 -2.70
CA LYS A 58 5.64 -15.63 -4.14
C LYS A 58 4.52 -16.38 -4.84
N VAL A 59 3.74 -15.69 -5.67
CA VAL A 59 2.63 -16.27 -6.45
C VAL A 59 2.86 -15.94 -7.92
N GLY A 60 3.20 -16.95 -8.72
CA GLY A 60 3.43 -16.77 -10.17
C GLY A 60 4.49 -15.72 -10.50
N GLY A 61 5.59 -15.66 -9.73
CA GLY A 61 6.66 -14.67 -9.91
C GLY A 61 6.41 -13.31 -9.25
N ASN A 62 5.18 -13.03 -8.80
CA ASN A 62 4.83 -11.78 -8.13
C ASN A 62 4.91 -11.91 -6.61
N ILE A 63 5.30 -10.82 -5.94
CA ILE A 63 5.30 -10.74 -4.48
C ILE A 63 3.91 -10.28 -3.99
N ARG A 64 3.35 -11.04 -3.05
CA ARG A 64 2.04 -10.82 -2.44
C ARG A 64 2.18 -10.77 -0.92
N TYR A 65 1.31 -10.00 -0.28
CA TYR A 65 1.27 -9.85 1.17
C TYR A 65 -0.10 -10.20 1.70
N ARG A 66 -0.19 -10.95 2.80
CA ARG A 66 -1.48 -11.26 3.43
C ARG A 66 -2.05 -10.03 4.14
N VAL A 67 -3.32 -9.75 3.90
CA VAL A 67 -4.03 -8.60 4.48
C VAL A 67 -3.96 -8.58 6.00
N GLY A 68 -4.23 -9.72 6.65
CA GLY A 68 -4.20 -9.81 8.11
C GLY A 68 -2.83 -9.45 8.70
N THR A 69 -1.74 -9.85 8.05
CA THR A 69 -0.38 -9.53 8.49
C THR A 69 -0.04 -8.05 8.31
N VAL A 70 -0.39 -7.48 7.16
CA VAL A 70 -0.16 -6.06 6.86
C VAL A 70 -0.93 -5.19 7.84
N ARG A 71 -2.20 -5.52 8.13
CA ARG A 71 -3.05 -4.78 9.07
C ARG A 71 -2.47 -4.77 10.49
N ARG A 72 -1.98 -5.90 10.98
CA ARG A 72 -1.32 -6.00 12.29
C ARG A 72 -0.09 -5.09 12.35
N ALA A 73 0.77 -5.14 11.34
CA ALA A 73 1.97 -4.32 11.26
C ALA A 73 1.66 -2.81 11.21
N ALA A 74 0.62 -2.41 10.45
CA ALA A 74 0.18 -1.02 10.39
C ALA A 74 -0.30 -0.48 11.75
N THR A 75 -0.95 -1.34 12.54
CA THR A 75 -1.46 -0.95 13.87
C THR A 75 -0.33 -0.76 14.88
N THR A 76 0.73 -1.56 14.78
CA THR A 76 1.89 -1.48 15.68
C THR A 76 2.66 -0.16 15.54
N GLU A 77 2.68 0.46 14.36
CA GLU A 77 3.31 1.78 14.16
C GLU A 77 2.50 2.95 14.77
N ALA A 78 1.23 2.76 15.13
CA ALA A 78 0.38 3.81 15.71
C ALA A 78 0.52 3.97 17.24
N THR A 79 1.34 3.13 17.91
CA THR A 79 1.42 3.07 19.39
C THR A 79 2.81 3.45 19.94
N ASN A 80 3.73 3.95 19.11
CA ASN A 80 5.04 4.47 19.53
C ASN A 80 5.21 5.93 19.13
#